data_AF-A0A4S9CXZ1-F1
#
_entry.id   AF-A0A4S9CXZ1-F1
#
_cell.length_a   1.000
_cell.length_b   1.000
_cell.length_c   1.000
_cell.angle_alpha   90.00
_cell.angle_beta   90.00
_cell.angle_gamma   90.00
#
_symmetry.space_group_name_H-M   'P 1'
#
loop_
_entity.id
_entity.type
_entity.pdbx_description
1 polymer ?
#
loop_
_entity_poly.entity_id
_entity_poly.type
_entity_poly.pdbx_seq_one_letter_code
_entity_poly.pdbx_strand_id
1 'polypeptide(L)'
;MKPFHSSWLVSTLVATAQFGSALQLTVSDADSIRSTASVVAYDLMSYYTGNRTGDVPGNLPSPYYWWEAGAMFGEMVEYWYYTGDTTYNDEVKQALLHQVGDDKDYMPRNQSKSLGNDDQVFWAFSAMTAAELKFEDPGDGQPSWLSLAQAVFNEQASRWDDATCGGGLRWQIFTFNAGYDYKNAVSNGGFFQLAARLARYTQNQTYVDWAEKTWEWYAGTPLLETDNWQVNDGSSTQKNCSDASQLQWTYNYGVFLAGNAYLYNYTGDAKYMDRIDGLLNSTLERFFPDKMGGVMVEVTCEPLGNCNNDQPAFKAFLTRWLVLTAQLVPEVYDRIFEYLRKSAAGAAGQCSGGEFGRHCGREWNSTVWDGTSGVGEQMSALAIIQAMMLDTTELAAPVGATTGGTSKGDPSAGTGTSGTTGSNGMPAVNTDKITTGDKAGAGILTAVVLCLVLITGGCLVLE
;
A
#
# COMPACT_ATOMS: atom_id res chain seq x y z
N MET A 1 -12.19 65.61 53.13
CA MET A 1 -12.65 64.87 51.93
C MET A 1 -11.51 64.83 50.92
N LYS A 2 -10.84 63.69 50.79
CA LYS A 2 -9.85 63.38 49.75
C LYS A 2 -10.36 62.14 49.03
N PRO A 3 -10.48 62.10 47.69
CA PRO A 3 -10.94 60.91 47.01
C PRO A 3 -9.77 59.92 46.83
N PHE A 4 -10.06 58.66 47.13
CA PHE A 4 -9.26 57.50 46.75
C PHE A 4 -9.41 57.28 45.24
N HIS A 5 -8.29 57.18 44.52
CA HIS A 5 -8.29 56.63 43.16
C HIS A 5 -7.93 55.14 43.24
N SER A 6 -8.92 54.30 42.94
CA SER A 6 -8.76 52.86 42.72
C SER A 6 -8.36 52.60 41.27
N SER A 7 -7.12 52.14 41.05
CA SER A 7 -6.67 51.66 39.74
C SER A 7 -7.15 50.23 39.53
N TRP A 8 -8.11 50.03 38.63
CA TRP A 8 -8.45 48.72 38.08
C TRP A 8 -7.54 48.44 36.89
N LEU A 9 -6.64 47.47 37.05
CA LEU A 9 -5.89 46.88 35.93
C LEU A 9 -6.82 45.94 35.17
N VAL A 10 -7.27 46.37 33.99
CA VAL A 10 -7.89 45.49 32.99
C VAL A 10 -6.76 44.77 32.27
N SER A 11 -6.53 43.51 32.61
CA SER A 11 -5.68 42.62 31.82
C SER A 11 -6.42 42.24 30.55
N THR A 12 -6.13 42.93 29.45
CA THR A 12 -6.56 42.55 28.11
C THR A 12 -5.78 41.31 27.68
N LEU A 13 -6.40 40.13 27.77
CA LEU A 13 -5.87 38.91 27.19
C LEU A 13 -5.99 39.05 25.67
N VAL A 14 -4.89 39.42 25.00
CA VAL A 14 -4.82 39.38 23.53
C VAL A 14 -4.67 37.92 23.14
N ALA A 15 -5.79 37.28 22.79
CA ALA A 15 -5.75 36.03 22.03
C ALA A 15 -5.24 36.39 20.63
N THR A 16 -3.94 36.20 20.39
CA THR A 16 -3.42 36.16 19.02
C THR A 16 -4.02 34.92 18.36
N ALA A 17 -5.10 35.08 17.61
CA ALA A 17 -5.45 34.13 16.58
C ALA A 17 -4.28 34.10 15.60
N GLN A 18 -3.41 33.10 15.71
CA GLN A 18 -2.48 32.78 14.63
C GLN A 18 -3.37 32.33 13.47
N PHE A 19 -3.62 33.25 12.53
CA PHE A 19 -4.08 32.86 11.21
C PHE A 19 -2.95 32.03 10.60
N GLY A 20 -3.02 30.70 10.76
CA GLY A 20 -2.13 29.78 10.08
C GLY A 20 -2.33 29.97 8.59
N SER A 21 -1.36 30.57 7.91
CA SER A 21 -1.30 30.55 6.45
C SER A 21 -1.04 29.11 6.02
N ALA A 22 -1.82 28.62 5.04
CA ALA A 22 -1.66 27.27 4.48
C ALA A 22 -0.21 26.99 4.08
N LEU A 23 0.18 25.71 4.19
CA LEU A 23 1.51 25.28 3.79
C LEU A 23 1.80 25.71 2.34
N GLN A 24 2.90 26.41 2.15
CA GLN A 24 3.33 26.90 0.83
C GLN A 24 4.18 25.84 0.14
N LEU A 25 3.56 25.06 -0.73
CA LEU A 25 4.25 24.05 -1.54
C LEU A 25 4.61 24.59 -2.93
N THR A 26 5.90 24.53 -3.28
CA THR A 26 6.38 24.69 -4.65
C THR A 26 6.79 23.32 -5.19
N VAL A 27 5.92 22.71 -5.99
CA VAL A 27 6.09 21.32 -6.48
C VAL A 27 7.33 21.09 -7.36
N SER A 28 7.99 22.15 -7.81
CA SER A 28 9.23 22.09 -8.61
C SER A 28 10.50 22.35 -7.79
N ASP A 29 10.39 22.49 -6.47
CA ASP A 29 11.51 22.78 -5.57
C ASP A 29 11.63 21.69 -4.50
N ALA A 30 12.71 20.91 -4.58
CA ALA A 30 12.98 19.80 -3.66
C ALA A 30 13.01 20.23 -2.18
N ASP A 31 13.53 21.43 -1.87
CA ASP A 31 13.60 21.90 -0.48
C ASP A 31 12.22 22.31 0.04
N SER A 32 11.39 22.92 -0.82
CA SER A 32 9.99 23.21 -0.52
C SER A 32 9.18 21.94 -0.29
N ILE A 33 9.39 20.90 -1.10
CA ILE A 33 8.72 19.61 -0.94
C ILE A 33 9.16 18.93 0.37
N ARG A 34 10.47 18.82 0.64
CA ARG A 34 10.98 18.17 1.87
C ARG A 34 10.50 18.89 3.12
N SER A 35 10.56 20.22 3.15
CA SER A 35 10.11 21.00 4.31
C SER A 35 8.60 20.87 4.54
N THR A 36 7.79 20.88 3.48
CA THR A 36 6.34 20.67 3.58
C THR A 36 6.02 19.25 4.04
N ALA A 37 6.62 18.23 3.40
CA ALA A 37 6.43 16.83 3.76
C ALA A 37 6.84 16.56 5.21
N SER A 38 7.93 17.15 5.69
CA SER A 38 8.39 17.01 7.08
C SER A 38 7.37 17.53 8.09
N VAL A 39 6.69 18.64 7.80
CA VAL A 39 5.63 19.17 8.66
C VAL A 39 4.42 18.22 8.69
N VAL A 40 3.97 17.74 7.53
CA VAL A 40 2.82 16.82 7.46
C VAL A 40 3.16 15.46 8.08
N ALA A 41 4.37 14.96 7.88
CA ALA A 41 4.87 13.74 8.51
C ALA A 41 4.93 13.86 10.03
N TYR A 42 5.35 15.02 10.56
CA TYR A 42 5.31 15.30 11.99
C TYR A 42 3.87 15.26 12.53
N ASP A 43 2.94 15.95 11.86
CA ASP A 43 1.55 16.00 12.30
C ASP A 43 0.87 14.61 12.18
N LEU A 44 1.19 13.83 11.13
CA LEU A 44 0.78 12.43 10.99
C LEU A 44 1.31 11.57 12.16
N MET A 45 2.61 11.62 12.42
CA MET A 45 3.23 10.85 13.51
C MET A 45 2.79 11.31 14.90
N SER A 46 2.23 12.51 15.04
CA SER A 46 1.68 12.99 16.32
C SER A 46 0.45 12.20 16.79
N TYR A 47 -0.27 11.56 15.86
CA TYR A 47 -1.38 10.64 16.17
C TYR A 47 -0.90 9.30 16.75
N TYR A 48 0.35 8.91 16.47
CA TYR A 48 0.89 7.64 16.92
C TYR A 48 1.27 7.70 18.41
N THR A 49 0.69 6.78 19.19
CA THR A 49 0.97 6.66 20.62
C THR A 49 1.70 5.37 20.98
N GLY A 50 1.82 4.41 20.06
CA GLY A 50 2.38 3.08 20.34
C GLY A 50 3.84 3.06 20.79
N ASN A 51 4.59 4.16 20.65
CA ASN A 51 5.95 4.31 21.20
C ASN A 51 5.98 4.81 22.66
N ARG A 52 4.82 5.12 23.26
CA ARG A 52 4.73 5.53 24.68
C ARG A 52 4.79 4.31 25.58
N THR A 53 5.41 4.47 26.74
CA THR A 53 5.47 3.41 27.76
C THR A 53 4.07 2.97 28.18
N GLY A 54 3.75 1.69 27.95
CA GLY A 54 2.47 1.08 28.30
C GLY A 54 1.50 0.94 27.13
N ASP A 55 1.77 1.58 25.99
CA ASP A 55 1.03 1.38 24.75
C ASP A 55 1.61 0.20 23.93
N VAL A 56 0.97 -0.11 22.80
CA VAL A 56 1.34 -1.23 21.91
C VAL A 56 1.96 -0.67 20.63
N PRO A 57 3.25 -0.92 20.35
CA PRO A 57 3.89 -0.47 19.12
C PRO A 57 3.15 -0.99 17.88
N GLY A 58 2.98 -0.12 16.89
CA GLY A 58 2.25 -0.46 15.66
C GLY A 58 0.72 -0.36 15.74
N ASN A 59 0.15 0.03 16.88
CA ASN A 59 -1.26 0.40 16.97
C ASN A 59 -1.45 1.92 16.97
N LEU A 60 -2.53 2.36 16.31
CA LEU A 60 -3.06 3.70 16.44
C LEU A 60 -4.17 3.72 17.51
N PRO A 61 -4.41 4.86 18.18
CA PRO A 61 -5.54 5.01 19.09
C PRO A 61 -6.87 4.97 18.33
N SER A 62 -7.96 4.80 19.07
CA SER A 62 -9.31 5.00 18.52
C SER A 62 -9.42 6.37 17.83
N PRO A 63 -10.06 6.46 16.65
CA PRO A 63 -10.96 5.46 16.06
C PRO A 63 -10.35 4.66 14.90
N TYR A 64 -9.02 4.65 14.78
CA TYR A 64 -8.31 4.05 13.66
C TYR A 64 -8.21 2.52 13.79
N TYR A 65 -8.38 1.82 12.68
CA TYR A 65 -8.27 0.37 12.65
C TYR A 65 -6.82 -0.08 12.49
N TRP A 66 -6.56 -1.35 12.80
CA TRP A 66 -5.21 -1.92 12.80
C TRP A 66 -4.52 -1.86 11.44
N TRP A 67 -5.26 -2.05 10.35
CA TRP A 67 -4.71 -1.99 9.00
C TRP A 67 -4.19 -0.59 8.62
N GLU A 68 -4.87 0.46 9.09
CA GLU A 68 -4.51 1.85 8.80
C GLU A 68 -3.16 2.21 9.42
N ALA A 69 -2.87 1.67 10.62
CA ALA A 69 -1.55 1.79 11.23
C ALA A 69 -0.47 1.15 10.36
N GLY A 70 -0.70 -0.08 9.87
CA GLY A 70 0.21 -0.75 8.95
C GLY A 70 0.47 0.07 7.69
N ALA A 71 -0.59 0.64 7.12
CA ALA A 71 -0.54 1.48 5.93
C ALA A 71 0.23 2.80 6.16
N MET A 72 0.01 3.45 7.31
CA MET A 72 0.74 4.63 7.78
C MET A 72 2.24 4.35 7.90
N PHE A 73 2.64 3.24 8.55
CA PHE A 73 4.07 2.90 8.66
C PHE A 73 4.72 2.62 7.31
N GLY A 74 3.99 1.99 6.37
CA GLY A 74 4.46 1.82 5.00
C GLY A 74 4.66 3.14 4.26
N GLU A 75 3.78 4.12 4.50
CA GLU A 75 3.96 5.47 3.97
C GLU A 75 5.15 6.19 4.59
N MET A 76 5.43 5.97 5.87
CA MET A 76 6.61 6.53 6.54
C MET A 76 7.94 5.90 6.05
N VAL A 77 7.92 4.66 5.55
CA VAL A 77 9.05 4.11 4.78
C VAL A 77 9.25 4.90 3.49
N GLU A 78 8.18 5.22 2.77
CA GLU A 78 8.24 6.05 1.56
C GLU A 78 8.68 7.48 1.87
N TYR A 79 8.24 8.07 2.99
CA TYR A 79 8.70 9.37 3.45
C TYR A 79 10.22 9.41 3.60
N TRP A 80 10.81 8.43 4.28
CA TRP A 80 12.25 8.30 4.36
C TRP A 80 12.89 8.20 2.98
N TYR A 81 12.31 7.39 2.09
CA TYR A 81 12.84 7.20 0.75
C TYR A 81 12.84 8.49 -0.10
N TYR A 82 11.72 9.21 -0.13
CA TYR A 82 11.56 10.43 -0.91
C TYR A 82 12.35 11.60 -0.32
N THR A 83 12.42 11.72 1.00
CA THR A 83 12.94 12.91 1.69
C THR A 83 14.30 12.71 2.35
N GLY A 84 14.82 11.48 2.42
CA GLY A 84 16.06 11.14 3.13
C GLY A 84 16.01 11.39 4.65
N ASP A 85 14.87 11.80 5.21
CA ASP A 85 14.72 12.03 6.64
C ASP A 85 14.57 10.71 7.38
N THR A 86 15.47 10.47 8.33
CA THR A 86 15.53 9.23 9.11
C THR A 86 14.83 9.33 10.47
N THR A 87 14.18 10.47 10.77
CA THR A 87 13.64 10.79 12.11
C THR A 87 12.73 9.70 12.69
N TYR A 88 11.96 9.01 11.84
CA TYR A 88 10.96 8.03 12.28
C TYR A 88 11.33 6.57 12.00
N ASN A 89 12.53 6.31 11.48
CA ASN A 89 12.89 4.99 10.98
C ASN A 89 12.86 3.91 12.07
N ASP A 90 13.31 4.24 13.29
CA ASP A 90 13.32 3.29 14.39
C ASP A 90 11.91 2.98 14.89
N GLU A 91 11.02 3.96 14.98
CA GLU A 91 9.61 3.77 15.33
C GLU A 91 8.89 2.94 14.27
N VAL A 92 9.10 3.22 12.99
CA VAL A 92 8.52 2.48 11.86
C VAL A 92 8.97 1.03 11.89
N LYS A 93 10.28 0.78 12.02
CA LYS A 93 10.86 -0.57 12.11
C LYS A 93 10.31 -1.33 13.32
N GLN A 94 10.24 -0.68 14.49
CA GLN A 94 9.68 -1.27 15.71
C GLN A 94 8.19 -1.63 15.52
N ALA A 95 7.39 -0.71 14.99
CA ALA A 95 5.97 -0.93 14.76
C ALA A 95 5.69 -2.09 13.81
N LEU A 96 6.36 -2.11 12.64
CA LEU A 96 6.23 -3.17 11.65
C LEU A 96 6.62 -4.55 12.21
N LEU A 97 7.65 -4.62 13.06
CA LEU A 97 8.11 -5.88 13.67
C LEU A 97 7.24 -6.32 14.86
N HIS A 98 6.64 -5.38 15.59
CA HIS A 98 5.80 -5.72 16.74
C HIS A 98 4.49 -6.40 16.32
N GLN A 99 3.99 -6.08 15.13
CA GLN A 99 2.68 -6.52 14.65
C GLN A 99 2.74 -7.80 13.80
N VAL A 100 3.90 -8.43 13.65
CA VAL A 100 4.07 -9.62 12.79
C VAL A 100 3.35 -10.87 13.30
N GLY A 101 2.93 -10.91 14.56
CA GLY A 101 2.30 -12.07 15.19
C GLY A 101 3.29 -13.19 15.54
N ASP A 102 2.79 -14.22 16.26
CA ASP A 102 3.61 -15.35 16.71
C ASP A 102 4.19 -16.15 15.53
N ASP A 103 3.41 -16.25 14.44
CA ASP A 103 3.73 -17.01 13.24
C ASP A 103 4.43 -16.17 12.15
N LYS A 104 4.69 -14.88 12.43
CA LYS A 104 5.40 -13.94 11.54
C LYS A 104 4.71 -13.75 10.18
N ASP A 105 3.40 -13.61 10.22
CA ASP A 105 2.49 -13.62 9.07
C ASP A 105 1.51 -12.42 9.08
N TYR A 106 1.72 -11.45 9.97
CA TYR A 106 0.79 -10.34 10.20
C TYR A 106 -0.62 -10.82 10.59
N MET A 107 -0.72 -11.89 11.38
CA MET A 107 -1.97 -12.32 12.01
C MET A 107 -1.87 -12.34 13.54
N PRO A 108 -1.53 -11.19 14.18
CA PRO A 108 -1.50 -11.13 15.64
C PRO A 108 -2.89 -11.47 16.22
N ARG A 109 -2.93 -12.43 17.15
CA ARG A 109 -4.18 -12.96 17.72
C ARG A 109 -5.12 -11.89 18.28
N ASN A 110 -4.57 -10.80 18.80
CA ASN A 110 -5.34 -9.68 19.33
C ASN A 110 -6.20 -8.97 18.28
N GLN A 111 -5.88 -9.10 16.99
CA GLN A 111 -6.60 -8.45 15.89
C GLN A 111 -7.67 -9.35 15.24
N SER A 112 -7.82 -10.60 15.69
CA SER A 112 -8.71 -11.60 15.05
C SER A 112 -10.16 -11.16 14.87
N LYS A 113 -10.67 -10.26 15.71
CA LYS A 113 -12.06 -9.77 15.67
C LYS A 113 -12.39 -8.89 14.45
N SER A 114 -11.39 -8.33 13.80
CA SER A 114 -11.56 -7.45 12.64
C SER A 114 -10.62 -7.81 11.48
N LEU A 115 -9.84 -8.90 11.60
CA LEU A 115 -8.81 -9.23 10.62
C LEU A 115 -9.42 -9.77 9.31
N GLY A 116 -9.43 -8.92 8.30
CA GLY A 116 -9.64 -9.28 6.90
C GLY A 116 -8.36 -9.60 6.14
N ASN A 117 -8.53 -10.13 4.93
CA ASN A 117 -7.41 -10.34 4.01
C ASN A 117 -6.83 -9.01 3.53
N ASP A 118 -7.67 -7.98 3.40
CA ASP A 118 -7.26 -6.59 3.18
C ASP A 118 -6.48 -6.05 4.38
N ASP A 119 -6.94 -6.24 5.61
CA ASP A 119 -6.17 -5.80 6.78
C ASP A 119 -4.76 -6.38 6.79
N GLN A 120 -4.65 -7.70 6.58
CA GLN A 120 -3.37 -8.41 6.54
C GLN A 120 -2.48 -7.93 5.38
N VAL A 121 -3.04 -7.69 4.20
CA VAL A 121 -2.25 -7.32 3.01
C VAL A 121 -1.67 -5.92 3.09
N PHE A 122 -2.32 -4.97 3.80
CA PHE A 122 -1.75 -3.64 4.01
C PHE A 122 -0.45 -3.66 4.82
N TRP A 123 -0.33 -4.57 5.79
CA TRP A 123 0.95 -4.80 6.48
C TRP A 123 1.98 -5.47 5.59
N ALA A 124 1.56 -6.43 4.77
CA ALA A 124 2.42 -7.04 3.76
C ALA A 124 2.94 -6.02 2.74
N PHE A 125 2.11 -5.05 2.35
CA PHE A 125 2.51 -3.97 1.46
C PHE A 125 3.60 -3.10 2.07
N SER A 126 3.49 -2.77 3.36
CA SER A 126 4.52 -2.00 4.07
C SER A 126 5.83 -2.77 4.16
N ALA A 127 5.79 -4.06 4.48
CA ALA A 127 6.98 -4.92 4.46
C ALA A 127 7.56 -5.06 3.04
N MET A 128 6.73 -5.29 2.03
CA MET A 128 7.17 -5.38 0.64
C MET A 128 7.81 -4.06 0.16
N THR A 129 7.25 -2.91 0.56
CA THR A 129 7.80 -1.58 0.26
C THR A 129 9.15 -1.38 0.95
N ALA A 130 9.28 -1.80 2.22
CA ALA A 130 10.55 -1.78 2.94
C ALA A 130 11.64 -2.60 2.22
N ALA A 131 11.30 -3.77 1.68
CA ALA A 131 12.22 -4.57 0.87
C ALA A 131 12.61 -3.86 -0.45
N GLU A 132 11.62 -3.30 -1.15
CA GLU A 132 11.76 -2.66 -2.46
C GLU A 132 12.46 -1.31 -2.44
N LEU A 133 12.42 -0.59 -1.32
CA LEU A 133 13.08 0.70 -1.13
C LEU A 133 14.37 0.59 -0.31
N LYS A 134 14.77 -0.64 0.04
CA LYS A 134 15.99 -0.94 0.81
C LYS A 134 15.99 -0.25 2.18
N PHE A 135 14.83 -0.23 2.83
CA PHE A 135 14.73 0.18 4.22
C PHE A 135 15.60 -0.73 5.09
N GLU A 136 16.08 -0.20 6.22
CA GLU A 136 17.00 -0.93 7.10
C GLU A 136 16.45 -2.31 7.49
N ASP A 137 17.26 -3.35 7.30
CA ASP A 137 16.86 -4.72 7.62
C ASP A 137 16.68 -4.91 9.15
N PRO A 138 15.68 -5.70 9.61
CA PRO A 138 15.36 -5.93 11.04
C PRO A 138 16.47 -6.52 11.94
N GLY A 139 17.58 -6.98 11.36
CA GLY A 139 18.68 -7.63 12.07
C GLY A 139 18.48 -9.14 12.31
N ASP A 140 19.46 -9.76 12.97
CA ASP A 140 19.49 -11.21 13.18
C ASP A 140 18.37 -11.70 14.11
N GLY A 141 17.74 -12.82 13.76
CA GLY A 141 16.67 -13.46 14.54
C GLY A 141 15.25 -12.93 14.27
N GLN A 142 15.13 -11.78 13.61
CA GLN A 142 13.86 -11.21 13.17
C GLN A 142 13.49 -11.72 11.76
N PRO A 143 12.19 -11.77 11.40
CA PRO A 143 11.81 -11.97 10.01
C PRO A 143 12.30 -10.80 9.15
N SER A 144 12.73 -11.08 7.93
CA SER A 144 13.04 -10.05 6.95
C SER A 144 11.76 -9.49 6.34
N TRP A 145 11.84 -8.26 5.81
CA TRP A 145 10.73 -7.62 5.10
C TRP A 145 10.14 -8.47 3.97
N LEU A 146 10.99 -9.07 3.13
CA LEU A 146 10.53 -9.96 2.07
C LEU A 146 9.86 -11.23 2.62
N SER A 147 10.39 -11.84 3.69
CA SER A 147 9.78 -13.05 4.28
C SER A 147 8.37 -12.79 4.84
N LEU A 148 8.13 -11.60 5.41
CA LEU A 148 6.81 -11.20 5.89
C LEU A 148 5.80 -11.06 4.74
N ALA A 149 6.22 -10.46 3.64
CA ALA A 149 5.40 -10.37 2.43
C ALA A 149 5.09 -11.76 1.84
N GLN A 150 6.08 -12.67 1.81
CA GLN A 150 5.88 -14.05 1.37
C GLN A 150 4.95 -14.85 2.31
N ALA A 151 5.03 -14.63 3.62
CA ALA A 151 4.14 -15.26 4.59
C ALA A 151 2.67 -14.92 4.33
N VAL A 152 2.38 -13.63 4.19
CA VAL A 152 1.01 -13.17 3.90
C VAL A 152 0.51 -13.71 2.56
N PHE A 153 1.35 -13.68 1.52
CA PHE A 153 0.98 -14.25 0.23
C PHE A 153 0.63 -15.74 0.34
N ASN A 154 1.46 -16.53 1.02
CA ASN A 154 1.25 -17.98 1.14
C ASN A 154 -0.03 -18.31 1.93
N GLU A 155 -0.30 -17.58 3.02
CA GLU A 155 -1.53 -17.67 3.78
C GLU A 155 -2.76 -17.31 2.93
N GLN A 156 -2.72 -16.20 2.19
CA GLN A 156 -3.83 -15.79 1.33
C GLN A 156 -4.06 -16.77 0.17
N ALA A 157 -3.00 -17.28 -0.46
CA ALA A 157 -3.10 -18.30 -1.49
C ALA A 157 -3.80 -19.57 -0.98
N SER A 158 -3.54 -19.96 0.28
CA SER A 158 -4.21 -21.10 0.92
C SER A 158 -5.72 -20.90 1.14
N ARG A 159 -6.16 -19.65 1.28
CA ARG A 159 -7.56 -19.26 1.52
C ARG A 159 -8.36 -18.98 0.25
N TRP A 160 -7.74 -19.10 -0.92
CA TRP A 160 -8.45 -18.96 -2.18
C TRP A 160 -9.66 -19.90 -2.22
N ASP A 161 -10.86 -19.32 -2.31
CA ASP A 161 -12.13 -20.05 -2.19
C ASP A 161 -12.69 -20.35 -3.58
N ASP A 162 -12.30 -21.50 -4.13
CA ASP A 162 -12.83 -22.04 -5.40
C ASP A 162 -14.27 -22.57 -5.26
N ALA A 163 -14.77 -22.79 -4.04
CA ALA A 163 -16.09 -23.38 -3.81
C ALA A 163 -17.23 -22.38 -4.01
N THR A 164 -16.97 -21.09 -3.83
CA THR A 164 -17.97 -20.03 -4.07
C THR A 164 -17.48 -19.01 -5.10
N CYS A 165 -18.40 -18.56 -5.95
CA CYS A 165 -18.12 -17.56 -7.00
C CYS A 165 -17.00 -17.95 -7.98
N GLY A 166 -16.67 -19.25 -8.09
CA GLY A 166 -15.63 -19.76 -8.98
C GLY A 166 -14.20 -19.32 -8.63
N GLY A 167 -13.95 -18.90 -7.39
CA GLY A 167 -12.65 -18.37 -6.95
C GLY A 167 -12.79 -17.09 -6.13
N GLY A 168 -11.65 -16.50 -5.79
CA GLY A 168 -11.55 -15.23 -5.07
C GLY A 168 -11.42 -15.40 -3.56
N LEU A 169 -10.71 -14.48 -2.94
CA LEU A 169 -10.67 -14.29 -1.49
C LEU A 169 -11.95 -13.63 -1.00
N ARG A 170 -12.40 -14.08 0.17
CA ARG A 170 -13.38 -13.37 0.98
C ARG A 170 -12.73 -12.15 1.61
N TRP A 171 -13.54 -11.17 1.98
CA TRP A 171 -13.09 -10.00 2.72
C TRP A 171 -12.47 -10.44 4.05
N GLN A 172 -13.26 -11.12 4.88
CA GLN A 172 -12.81 -11.55 6.20
C GLN A 172 -12.08 -12.89 6.17
N ILE A 173 -11.08 -13.06 7.07
CA ILE A 173 -10.36 -14.33 7.23
C ILE A 173 -11.19 -15.33 8.03
N PHE A 174 -11.80 -14.87 9.13
CA PHE A 174 -12.51 -15.73 10.07
C PHE A 174 -14.00 -15.78 9.78
N THR A 175 -14.58 -17.00 9.81
CA THR A 175 -16.00 -17.24 9.51
C THR A 175 -16.98 -16.54 10.45
N PHE A 176 -16.53 -16.13 11.64
CA PHE A 176 -17.33 -15.42 12.63
C PHE A 176 -17.31 -13.89 12.46
N ASN A 177 -16.49 -13.34 11.55
CA ASN A 177 -16.45 -11.90 11.30
C ASN A 177 -17.57 -11.49 10.33
N ALA A 178 -18.17 -10.33 10.60
CA ALA A 178 -19.13 -9.73 9.69
C ALA A 178 -18.46 -9.39 8.35
N GLY A 179 -19.06 -9.81 7.23
CA GLY A 179 -18.47 -9.64 5.90
C GLY A 179 -17.68 -10.87 5.40
N TYR A 180 -17.62 -11.98 6.14
CA TYR A 180 -17.05 -13.23 5.62
C TYR A 180 -17.77 -13.75 4.37
N ASP A 181 -19.06 -13.44 4.22
CA ASP A 181 -19.84 -13.77 3.04
C ASP A 181 -19.65 -12.79 1.87
N TYR A 182 -18.76 -11.81 1.98
CA TYR A 182 -18.47 -10.80 0.96
C TYR A 182 -17.11 -11.06 0.30
N LYS A 183 -17.01 -10.98 -1.03
CA LYS A 183 -15.74 -10.95 -1.78
C LYS A 183 -15.60 -9.55 -2.37
N ASN A 184 -14.55 -8.82 -2.00
CA ASN A 184 -14.36 -7.43 -2.37
C ASN A 184 -13.12 -7.21 -3.24
N ALA A 185 -13.06 -6.03 -3.85
CA ALA A 185 -11.97 -5.58 -4.70
C ALA A 185 -10.66 -5.49 -3.94
N VAL A 186 -10.65 -4.87 -2.76
CA VAL A 186 -9.40 -4.65 -2.01
C VAL A 186 -8.72 -5.94 -1.56
N SER A 187 -9.44 -6.97 -1.09
CA SER A 187 -8.79 -8.22 -0.68
C SER A 187 -8.18 -8.96 -1.87
N ASN A 188 -8.88 -8.97 -3.02
CA ASN A 188 -8.44 -9.69 -4.21
C ASN A 188 -7.39 -8.91 -5.01
N GLY A 189 -7.62 -7.62 -5.23
CA GLY A 189 -6.65 -6.70 -5.81
C GLY A 189 -5.39 -6.59 -4.94
N GLY A 190 -5.57 -6.66 -3.62
CA GLY A 190 -4.49 -6.71 -2.65
C GLY A 190 -3.56 -7.91 -2.87
N PHE A 191 -4.16 -9.10 -2.90
CA PHE A 191 -3.46 -10.35 -3.19
C PHE A 191 -2.80 -10.35 -4.57
N PHE A 192 -3.51 -9.87 -5.60
CA PHE A 192 -3.00 -9.70 -6.96
C PHE A 192 -1.74 -8.81 -7.00
N GLN A 193 -1.80 -7.64 -6.36
CA GLN A 193 -0.68 -6.71 -6.32
C GLN A 193 0.51 -7.31 -5.55
N LEU A 194 0.27 -7.94 -4.40
CA LEU A 194 1.32 -8.60 -3.62
C LEU A 194 2.01 -9.71 -4.43
N ALA A 195 1.24 -10.52 -5.15
CA ALA A 195 1.75 -11.53 -6.06
C ALA A 195 2.62 -10.90 -7.17
N ALA A 196 2.14 -9.85 -7.83
CA ALA A 196 2.90 -9.15 -8.87
C ALA A 196 4.23 -8.55 -8.35
N ARG A 197 4.22 -7.97 -7.16
CA ARG A 197 5.41 -7.44 -6.47
C ARG A 197 6.41 -8.53 -6.16
N LEU A 198 5.95 -9.64 -5.58
CA LEU A 198 6.79 -10.81 -5.29
C LEU A 198 7.34 -11.44 -6.57
N ALA A 199 6.57 -11.52 -7.65
CA ALA A 199 7.02 -11.99 -8.95
C ALA A 199 8.22 -11.19 -9.44
N ARG A 200 8.09 -9.86 -9.48
CA ARG A 200 9.18 -8.97 -9.92
C ARG A 200 10.36 -9.01 -8.97
N TYR A 201 10.14 -8.99 -7.65
CA TYR A 201 11.25 -8.98 -6.70
C TYR A 201 12.04 -10.28 -6.74
N THR A 202 11.35 -11.43 -6.73
CA THR A 202 11.98 -12.75 -6.60
C THR A 202 12.29 -13.44 -7.91
N GLN A 203 11.80 -12.91 -9.04
CA GLN A 203 11.91 -13.52 -10.38
C GLN A 203 11.28 -14.92 -10.43
N ASN A 204 10.20 -15.14 -9.68
CA ASN A 204 9.53 -16.43 -9.56
C ASN A 204 8.18 -16.44 -10.27
N GLN A 205 8.06 -17.36 -11.23
CA GLN A 205 6.87 -17.53 -12.08
C GLN A 205 5.60 -17.90 -11.30
N THR A 206 5.70 -18.63 -10.19
CA THR A 206 4.51 -19.01 -9.39
C THR A 206 3.71 -17.79 -8.93
N TYR A 207 4.39 -16.68 -8.61
CA TYR A 207 3.70 -15.46 -8.23
C TYR A 207 2.98 -14.80 -9.41
N VAL A 208 3.53 -14.88 -10.64
CA VAL A 208 2.82 -14.44 -11.84
C VAL A 208 1.57 -15.28 -12.08
N ASP A 209 1.68 -16.60 -11.92
CA ASP A 209 0.56 -17.51 -12.14
C ASP A 209 -0.60 -17.22 -11.17
N TRP A 210 -0.28 -16.90 -9.90
CA TRP A 210 -1.28 -16.47 -8.93
C TRP A 210 -1.85 -15.08 -9.22
N ALA A 211 -1.03 -14.14 -9.69
CA ALA A 211 -1.51 -12.83 -10.12
C ALA A 211 -2.48 -12.97 -11.30
N GLU A 212 -2.14 -13.75 -12.33
CA GLU A 212 -3.02 -14.00 -13.47
C GLU A 212 -4.28 -14.76 -13.06
N LYS A 213 -4.20 -15.79 -12.22
CA LYS A 213 -5.38 -16.49 -11.68
C LYS A 213 -6.34 -15.51 -10.99
N THR A 214 -5.79 -14.59 -10.20
CA THR A 214 -6.58 -13.59 -9.48
C THR A 214 -7.23 -12.59 -10.44
N TRP A 215 -6.47 -12.09 -11.42
CA TRP A 215 -6.96 -11.18 -12.45
C TRP A 215 -8.05 -11.81 -13.31
N GLU A 216 -7.83 -13.02 -13.84
CA GLU A 216 -8.78 -13.74 -14.68
C GLU A 216 -10.10 -13.99 -13.95
N TRP A 217 -10.03 -14.39 -12.68
CA TRP A 217 -11.22 -14.51 -11.85
C TRP A 217 -11.91 -13.15 -11.69
N TYR A 218 -11.20 -12.11 -11.26
CA TYR A 218 -11.78 -10.80 -10.99
C TYR A 218 -12.45 -10.20 -12.22
N ALA A 219 -11.76 -10.21 -13.37
CA ALA A 219 -12.25 -9.74 -14.65
C ALA A 219 -13.39 -10.58 -15.24
N GLY A 220 -13.54 -11.84 -14.79
CA GLY A 220 -14.65 -12.72 -15.15
C GLY A 220 -15.91 -12.53 -14.30
N THR A 221 -15.87 -11.66 -13.29
CA THR A 221 -17.02 -11.35 -12.41
C THR A 221 -17.56 -9.94 -12.65
N PRO A 222 -18.77 -9.61 -12.17
CA PRO A 222 -19.28 -8.23 -12.15
C PRO A 222 -18.45 -7.23 -11.33
N LEU A 223 -17.36 -7.66 -10.68
CA LEU A 223 -16.46 -6.80 -9.93
C LEU A 223 -15.62 -5.89 -10.84
N LEU A 224 -15.39 -6.29 -12.10
CA LEU A 224 -14.78 -5.44 -13.11
C LEU A 224 -15.68 -5.37 -14.34
N GLU A 225 -16.13 -4.16 -14.67
CA GLU A 225 -16.77 -3.92 -15.96
C GLU A 225 -15.69 -3.64 -17.00
N THR A 226 -15.39 -4.62 -17.85
CA THR A 226 -14.26 -4.55 -18.79
C THR A 226 -14.48 -3.59 -19.97
N ASP A 227 -15.73 -3.23 -20.27
CA ASP A 227 -16.08 -2.28 -21.35
C ASP A 227 -15.70 -0.82 -21.00
N ASN A 228 -15.79 -0.44 -19.72
CA ASN A 228 -15.52 0.93 -19.23
C ASN A 228 -14.43 0.96 -18.13
N TRP A 229 -13.82 -0.19 -17.82
CA TRP A 229 -12.83 -0.38 -16.77
C TRP A 229 -13.29 0.06 -15.38
N GLN A 230 -14.59 -0.04 -15.09
CA GLN A 230 -15.14 0.29 -13.78
C GLN A 230 -14.81 -0.82 -12.77
N VAL A 231 -14.17 -0.45 -11.67
CA VAL A 231 -13.82 -1.35 -10.56
C VAL A 231 -14.88 -1.22 -9.47
N ASN A 232 -15.71 -2.25 -9.33
CA ASN A 232 -16.79 -2.32 -8.35
C ASN A 232 -16.29 -2.88 -7.01
N ASP A 233 -16.91 -2.43 -5.93
CA ASP A 233 -16.42 -2.66 -4.56
C ASP A 233 -16.41 -4.13 -4.12
N GLY A 234 -17.47 -4.88 -4.41
CA GLY A 234 -17.57 -6.26 -3.95
C GLY A 234 -18.94 -6.88 -4.16
N SER A 235 -19.06 -8.17 -3.87
CA SER A 235 -20.30 -8.92 -3.99
C SER A 235 -20.45 -9.99 -2.92
N SER A 236 -21.70 -10.34 -2.59
CA SER A 236 -22.00 -11.39 -1.64
C SER A 236 -21.93 -12.78 -2.29
N THR A 237 -21.24 -13.69 -1.61
CA THR A 237 -21.20 -15.12 -1.94
C THR A 237 -22.58 -15.79 -1.84
N GLN A 238 -23.53 -15.21 -1.08
CA GLN A 238 -24.91 -15.72 -0.99
C GLN A 238 -25.68 -15.58 -2.32
N LYS A 239 -25.25 -14.65 -3.18
CA LYS A 239 -25.81 -14.42 -4.51
C LYS A 239 -24.88 -14.89 -5.62
N ASN A 240 -23.98 -15.83 -5.31
CA ASN A 240 -22.96 -16.34 -6.23
C ASN A 240 -22.13 -15.25 -6.92
N CYS A 241 -21.88 -14.15 -6.20
CA CYS A 241 -21.20 -12.96 -6.70
C CYS A 241 -21.81 -12.36 -8.00
N SER A 242 -23.12 -12.53 -8.20
CA SER A 242 -23.80 -12.15 -9.45
C SER A 242 -24.15 -10.66 -9.55
N ASP A 243 -24.14 -9.92 -8.44
CA ASP A 243 -24.41 -8.49 -8.35
C ASP A 243 -23.34 -7.77 -7.53
N ALA A 244 -22.61 -6.84 -8.14
CA ALA A 244 -21.57 -6.09 -7.45
C ALA A 244 -22.10 -4.74 -6.93
N SER A 245 -21.65 -4.35 -5.75
CA SER A 245 -21.75 -2.99 -5.23
C SER A 245 -21.05 -2.04 -6.18
N GLN A 246 -21.80 -1.07 -6.71
CA GLN A 246 -21.32 -0.09 -7.71
C GLN A 246 -20.57 1.10 -7.07
N LEU A 247 -20.23 1.00 -5.78
CA LEU A 247 -19.40 1.99 -5.11
C LEU A 247 -18.00 1.92 -5.70
N GLN A 248 -17.44 3.09 -6.03
CA GLN A 248 -16.12 3.21 -6.66
C GLN A 248 -15.21 3.99 -5.72
N TRP A 249 -14.12 3.36 -5.32
CA TRP A 249 -13.15 3.89 -4.37
C TRP A 249 -11.80 4.03 -5.05
N THR A 250 -11.08 5.11 -4.78
CA THR A 250 -9.81 5.43 -5.47
C THR A 250 -8.80 4.29 -5.35
N TYR A 251 -8.64 3.74 -4.15
CA TYR A 251 -7.69 2.67 -3.86
C TYR A 251 -7.99 1.35 -4.62
N ASN A 252 -9.26 1.04 -4.90
CA ASN A 252 -9.61 -0.17 -5.65
C ASN A 252 -9.07 -0.10 -7.08
N TYR A 253 -8.99 1.08 -7.69
CA TYR A 253 -8.37 1.23 -9.01
C TYR A 253 -6.84 1.18 -8.91
N GLY A 254 -6.28 1.90 -7.93
CA GLY A 254 -4.83 1.96 -7.72
C GLY A 254 -4.20 0.59 -7.46
N VAL A 255 -4.87 -0.29 -6.71
CA VAL A 255 -4.33 -1.62 -6.37
C VAL A 255 -4.10 -2.48 -7.63
N PHE A 256 -5.02 -2.41 -8.61
CA PHE A 256 -4.90 -3.12 -9.88
C PHE A 256 -3.94 -2.43 -10.85
N LEU A 257 -3.87 -1.10 -10.85
CA LEU A 257 -2.85 -0.35 -11.61
C LEU A 257 -1.44 -0.77 -11.18
N ALA A 258 -1.16 -0.73 -9.88
CA ALA A 258 0.15 -1.14 -9.36
C ALA A 258 0.48 -2.58 -9.72
N GLY A 259 -0.43 -3.54 -9.52
CA GLY A 259 -0.17 -4.94 -9.84
C GLY A 259 0.15 -5.16 -11.33
N ASN A 260 -0.60 -4.52 -12.24
CA ASN A 260 -0.30 -4.61 -13.67
C ASN A 260 1.02 -3.91 -14.04
N ALA A 261 1.37 -2.79 -13.39
CA ALA A 261 2.65 -2.11 -13.61
C ALA A 261 3.85 -3.01 -13.25
N TYR A 262 3.76 -3.73 -12.12
CA TYR A 262 4.75 -4.73 -11.73
C TYR A 262 4.87 -5.87 -12.75
N LEU A 263 3.75 -6.42 -13.23
CA LEU A 263 3.76 -7.50 -14.20
C LEU A 263 4.25 -7.04 -15.58
N TYR A 264 3.86 -5.85 -16.04
CA TYR A 264 4.37 -5.26 -17.28
C TYR A 264 5.88 -5.08 -17.21
N ASN A 265 6.39 -4.46 -16.15
CA ASN A 265 7.82 -4.23 -15.98
C ASN A 265 8.62 -5.54 -15.85
N TYR A 266 8.02 -6.57 -15.24
CA TYR A 266 8.68 -7.88 -15.09
C TYR A 266 8.69 -8.71 -16.38
N THR A 267 7.58 -8.73 -17.12
CA THR A 267 7.37 -9.68 -18.23
C THR A 267 7.53 -9.06 -19.61
N GLY A 268 7.30 -7.74 -19.75
CA GLY A 268 7.20 -7.05 -21.04
C GLY A 268 5.97 -7.41 -21.88
N ASP A 269 5.00 -8.14 -21.33
CA ASP A 269 3.80 -8.56 -22.08
C ASP A 269 2.82 -7.37 -22.24
N ALA A 270 2.48 -7.05 -23.49
CA ALA A 270 1.63 -5.93 -23.86
C ALA A 270 0.23 -5.98 -23.23
N LYS A 271 -0.29 -7.16 -22.88
CA LYS A 271 -1.62 -7.27 -22.23
C LYS A 271 -1.69 -6.49 -20.92
N TYR A 272 -0.58 -6.36 -20.19
CA TYR A 272 -0.54 -5.60 -18.95
C TYR A 272 -0.60 -4.09 -19.23
N MET A 273 0.01 -3.63 -20.32
CA MET A 273 -0.11 -2.25 -20.76
C MET A 273 -1.56 -1.91 -21.16
N ASP A 274 -2.25 -2.79 -21.88
CA ASP A 274 -3.67 -2.59 -22.24
C ASP A 274 -4.54 -2.45 -20.97
N ARG A 275 -4.27 -3.26 -19.94
CA ARG A 275 -4.94 -3.17 -18.63
C ARG A 275 -4.61 -1.86 -17.90
N ILE A 276 -3.34 -1.45 -17.90
CA ILE A 276 -2.90 -0.17 -17.31
C ILE A 276 -3.60 0.99 -18.00
N ASP A 277 -3.65 1.02 -19.34
CA ASP A 277 -4.26 2.11 -20.09
C ASP A 277 -5.75 2.25 -19.81
N GLY A 278 -6.49 1.14 -19.81
CA GLY A 278 -7.91 1.12 -19.50
C GLY A 278 -8.22 1.59 -18.07
N LEU A 279 -7.54 0.99 -17.09
CA LEU A 279 -7.69 1.36 -15.68
C LEU A 279 -7.27 2.81 -15.43
N LEU A 280 -6.18 3.28 -16.04
CA LEU A 280 -5.66 4.63 -15.85
C LEU A 280 -6.62 5.66 -16.44
N ASN A 281 -7.15 5.44 -17.64
CA ASN A 281 -8.14 6.33 -18.23
C ASN A 281 -9.39 6.45 -17.35
N SER A 282 -9.93 5.32 -16.90
CA SER A 282 -11.09 5.29 -16.00
C SER A 282 -10.80 5.99 -14.66
N THR A 283 -9.60 5.78 -14.12
CA THR A 283 -9.14 6.43 -12.88
C THR A 283 -9.08 7.95 -13.02
N LEU A 284 -8.43 8.44 -14.09
CA LEU A 284 -8.26 9.87 -14.33
C LEU A 284 -9.61 10.55 -14.59
N GLU A 285 -10.47 9.95 -15.39
CA GLU A 285 -11.83 10.47 -15.66
C GLU A 285 -12.68 10.53 -14.39
N ARG A 286 -12.64 9.46 -13.58
CA ARG A 286 -13.55 9.31 -12.44
C ARG A 286 -13.12 10.13 -11.24
N PHE A 287 -11.84 10.07 -10.87
CA PHE A 287 -11.33 10.58 -9.59
C PHE A 287 -10.60 11.91 -9.70
N PHE A 288 -10.42 12.45 -10.92
CA PHE A 288 -9.91 13.80 -11.14
C PHE A 288 -10.88 14.67 -11.95
N PRO A 289 -12.14 14.81 -11.52
CA PRO A 289 -13.16 15.45 -12.34
C PRO A 289 -12.90 16.95 -12.50
N ASP A 290 -13.03 17.46 -13.73
CA ASP A 290 -12.84 18.88 -14.07
C ASP A 290 -13.68 19.83 -13.21
N LYS A 291 -14.91 19.43 -12.86
CA LYS A 291 -15.82 20.20 -11.99
C LYS A 291 -15.29 20.36 -10.56
N MET A 292 -14.31 19.56 -10.16
CA MET A 292 -13.59 19.68 -8.89
C MET A 292 -12.18 20.24 -9.09
N GLY A 293 -11.90 20.90 -10.22
CA GLY A 293 -10.60 21.51 -10.51
C GLY A 293 -9.53 20.53 -11.00
N GLY A 294 -9.90 19.30 -11.39
CA GLY A 294 -8.95 18.30 -11.87
C GLY A 294 -7.98 17.81 -10.79
N VAL A 295 -8.40 17.86 -9.52
CA VAL A 295 -7.68 17.29 -8.37
C VAL A 295 -8.32 15.97 -7.94
N MET A 296 -7.56 15.14 -7.23
CA MET A 296 -8.04 13.86 -6.73
C MET A 296 -9.17 14.00 -5.69
N VAL A 297 -10.28 13.30 -5.91
CA VAL A 297 -11.47 13.34 -5.05
C VAL A 297 -11.96 11.92 -4.76
N GLU A 298 -12.32 11.65 -3.50
CA GLU A 298 -13.10 10.46 -3.17
C GLU A 298 -14.57 10.64 -3.54
N VAL A 299 -14.87 10.48 -4.82
CA VAL A 299 -16.16 10.82 -5.45
C VAL A 299 -17.39 10.16 -4.83
N THR A 300 -17.20 9.06 -4.10
CA THR A 300 -18.29 8.31 -3.47
C THR A 300 -18.76 8.96 -2.17
N CYS A 301 -17.87 9.63 -1.43
CA CYS A 301 -18.19 10.13 -0.09
C CYS A 301 -17.82 11.60 0.14
N GLU A 302 -16.75 12.10 -0.50
CA GLU A 302 -16.20 13.44 -0.27
C GLU A 302 -17.21 14.53 -0.64
N PRO A 303 -17.84 14.53 -1.84
CA PRO A 303 -18.84 15.55 -2.19
C PRO A 303 -20.12 15.50 -1.35
N LEU A 304 -20.38 14.38 -0.68
CA LEU A 304 -21.54 14.18 0.18
C LEU A 304 -21.24 14.51 1.66
N GLY A 305 -19.97 14.78 1.98
CA GLY A 305 -19.52 15.07 3.34
C GLY A 305 -19.65 13.88 4.31
N ASN A 306 -19.75 12.64 3.81
CA ASN A 306 -20.13 11.47 4.61
C ASN A 306 -19.08 10.35 4.64
N CYS A 307 -17.81 10.66 4.34
CA CYS A 307 -16.76 9.65 4.44
C CYS A 307 -16.63 9.12 5.88
N ASN A 308 -16.40 7.80 6.01
CA ASN A 308 -16.10 7.17 7.30
C ASN A 308 -14.62 7.37 7.69
N ASN A 309 -14.12 6.65 8.69
CA ASN A 309 -12.73 6.79 9.14
C ASN A 309 -11.68 6.24 8.16
N ASP A 310 -12.03 5.22 7.36
CA ASP A 310 -11.09 4.56 6.44
C ASP A 310 -10.88 5.38 5.16
N GLN A 311 -11.98 5.92 4.63
CA GLN A 311 -12.05 6.53 3.30
C GLN A 311 -11.12 7.75 3.10
N PRO A 312 -10.86 8.61 4.11
CA PRO A 312 -9.87 9.68 3.97
C PRO A 312 -8.47 9.20 3.58
N ALA A 313 -8.08 7.96 3.92
CA ALA A 313 -6.77 7.41 3.57
C ALA A 313 -6.69 6.88 2.13
N PHE A 314 -7.82 6.68 1.43
CA PHE A 314 -7.82 6.00 0.13
C PHE A 314 -7.06 6.76 -0.96
N LYS A 315 -7.12 8.10 -0.93
CA LYS A 315 -6.34 8.97 -1.83
C LYS A 315 -4.83 8.80 -1.65
N ALA A 316 -4.37 8.50 -0.44
CA ALA A 316 -2.97 8.17 -0.18
C ALA A 316 -2.56 6.94 -1.01
N PHE A 317 -3.36 5.87 -0.98
CA PHE A 317 -3.04 4.63 -1.69
C PHE A 317 -3.09 4.80 -3.20
N LEU A 318 -4.13 5.46 -3.73
CA LEU A 318 -4.17 5.75 -5.16
C LEU A 318 -2.94 6.56 -5.59
N THR A 319 -2.57 7.58 -4.84
CA THR A 319 -1.38 8.39 -5.11
C THR A 319 -0.12 7.51 -5.16
N ARG A 320 0.13 6.74 -4.11
CA ARG A 320 1.33 5.90 -3.99
C ARG A 320 1.42 4.88 -5.12
N TRP A 321 0.30 4.30 -5.51
CA TRP A 321 0.23 3.31 -6.60
C TRP A 321 0.31 3.93 -8.00
N LEU A 322 -0.20 5.15 -8.21
CA LEU A 322 0.03 5.91 -9.45
C LEU A 322 1.49 6.30 -9.61
N VAL A 323 2.13 6.77 -8.53
CA VAL A 323 3.55 7.11 -8.51
C VAL A 323 4.40 5.89 -8.84
N LEU A 324 4.12 4.77 -8.18
CA LEU A 324 4.78 3.51 -8.45
C LEU A 324 4.61 3.07 -9.91
N THR A 325 3.39 3.21 -10.44
CA THR A 325 3.09 2.90 -11.85
C THR A 325 3.94 3.77 -12.79
N ALA A 326 4.05 5.08 -12.51
CA ALA A 326 4.87 6.00 -13.29
C ALA A 326 6.37 5.68 -13.22
N GLN A 327 6.87 5.15 -12.10
CA GLN A 327 8.28 4.71 -11.97
C GLN A 327 8.57 3.41 -12.74
N LEU A 328 7.62 2.46 -12.75
CA LEU A 328 7.80 1.16 -13.41
C LEU A 328 7.45 1.17 -14.90
N VAL A 329 6.59 2.10 -15.31
CA VAL A 329 6.08 2.26 -16.68
C VAL A 329 6.22 3.74 -17.08
N PRO A 330 7.42 4.19 -17.46
CA PRO A 330 7.69 5.59 -17.73
C PRO A 330 6.82 6.20 -18.84
N GLU A 331 6.26 5.37 -19.72
CA GLU A 331 5.35 5.78 -20.79
C GLU A 331 4.07 6.47 -20.29
N VAL A 332 3.66 6.20 -19.04
CA VAL A 332 2.47 6.84 -18.44
C VAL A 332 2.81 7.95 -17.45
N TYR A 333 4.10 8.28 -17.26
CA TYR A 333 4.56 9.29 -16.30
C TYR A 333 3.84 10.63 -16.46
N ASP A 334 3.90 11.22 -17.67
CA ASP A 334 3.33 12.54 -17.93
C ASP A 334 1.81 12.59 -17.72
N ARG A 335 1.12 11.51 -18.14
CA ARG A 335 -0.34 11.36 -17.94
C ARG A 335 -0.71 11.33 -16.46
N ILE A 336 0.11 10.72 -15.62
CA ILE A 336 -0.11 10.63 -14.18
C ILE A 336 0.25 11.95 -13.50
N PHE A 337 1.47 12.45 -13.73
CA PHE A 337 2.01 13.61 -13.02
C PHE A 337 1.34 14.92 -13.40
N GLU A 338 0.66 15.03 -14.55
CA GLU A 338 -0.21 16.17 -14.84
C GLU A 338 -1.26 16.39 -13.72
N TYR A 339 -1.89 15.32 -13.26
CA TYR A 339 -2.95 15.39 -12.24
C TYR A 339 -2.41 15.39 -10.82
N LEU A 340 -1.31 14.66 -10.56
CA LEU A 340 -0.71 14.63 -9.23
C LEU A 340 -0.15 15.99 -8.82
N ARG A 341 0.45 16.77 -9.73
CA ARG A 341 0.94 18.13 -9.43
C ARG A 341 -0.16 19.08 -8.97
N LYS A 342 -1.31 19.06 -9.66
CA LYS A 342 -2.49 19.87 -9.28
C LYS A 342 -3.02 19.43 -7.91
N SER A 343 -3.09 18.12 -7.69
CA SER A 343 -3.57 17.55 -6.42
C SER A 343 -2.63 17.85 -5.26
N ALA A 344 -1.31 17.83 -5.46
CA ALA A 344 -0.31 18.17 -4.45
C ALA A 344 -0.46 19.62 -3.97
N ALA A 345 -0.64 20.56 -4.91
CA ALA A 345 -0.89 21.96 -4.58
C ALA A 345 -2.21 22.14 -3.81
N GLY A 346 -3.26 21.43 -4.23
CA GLY A 346 -4.56 21.42 -3.53
C GLY A 346 -4.48 20.86 -2.10
N ALA A 347 -3.77 19.75 -1.93
CA ALA A 347 -3.53 19.12 -0.62
C ALA A 347 -2.78 20.07 0.33
N ALA A 348 -1.67 20.66 -0.11
CA ALA A 348 -0.94 21.65 0.67
C ALA A 348 -1.80 22.88 1.03
N GLY A 349 -2.66 23.32 0.10
CA GLY A 349 -3.62 24.40 0.33
C GLY A 349 -4.65 24.10 1.43
N GLN A 350 -4.98 22.83 1.64
CA GLN A 350 -5.85 22.37 2.73
C GLN A 350 -5.14 22.24 4.09
N CYS A 351 -3.81 22.32 4.12
CA CYS A 351 -3.00 22.24 5.35
C CYS A 351 -2.92 23.59 6.06
N SER A 352 -4.06 24.08 6.56
CA SER A 352 -4.20 25.32 7.34
C SER A 352 -5.05 25.17 8.60
N GLY A 353 -5.42 23.93 8.95
CA GLY A 353 -6.39 23.59 9.98
C GLY A 353 -5.81 23.18 11.33
N GLY A 354 -6.71 22.85 12.26
CA GLY A 354 -6.36 22.30 13.57
C GLY A 354 -5.75 23.31 14.54
N GLU A 355 -5.34 22.81 15.72
CA GLU A 355 -4.79 23.65 16.81
C GLU A 355 -3.52 24.40 16.40
N PHE A 356 -2.71 23.79 15.53
CA PHE A 356 -1.43 24.34 15.06
C PHE A 356 -1.55 25.11 13.74
N GLY A 357 -2.76 25.23 13.16
CA GLY A 357 -3.00 25.97 11.91
C GLY A 357 -2.29 25.38 10.68
N ARG A 358 -2.09 24.06 10.66
CA ARG A 358 -1.33 23.34 9.62
C ARG A 358 -1.79 21.90 9.37
N HIS A 359 -2.81 21.40 10.08
CA HIS A 359 -3.41 20.10 9.75
C HIS A 359 -4.09 20.17 8.39
N CYS A 360 -3.95 19.09 7.63
CA CYS A 360 -4.52 18.95 6.30
C CYS A 360 -5.97 18.43 6.36
N GLY A 361 -6.85 19.04 5.57
CA GLY A 361 -8.17 18.52 5.24
C GLY A 361 -8.18 17.65 3.98
N ARG A 362 -9.37 17.25 3.53
CA ARG A 362 -9.57 16.35 2.38
C ARG A 362 -10.05 17.05 1.11
N GLU A 363 -10.68 18.20 1.16
CA GLU A 363 -11.26 18.90 -0.02
C GLU A 363 -10.21 19.71 -0.80
N TRP A 364 -9.41 19.04 -1.62
CA TRP A 364 -8.25 19.64 -2.32
C TRP A 364 -8.60 20.60 -3.46
N ASN A 365 -9.88 20.80 -3.75
CA ASN A 365 -10.38 21.75 -4.76
C ASN A 365 -10.54 23.18 -4.19
N SER A 366 -10.21 23.38 -2.92
CA SER A 366 -10.26 24.64 -2.19
C SER A 366 -8.93 24.89 -1.49
N THR A 367 -8.63 26.14 -1.13
CA THR A 367 -7.51 26.50 -0.23
C THR A 367 -8.01 26.87 1.17
N VAL A 368 -9.30 26.70 1.44
CA VAL A 368 -9.91 26.92 2.75
C VAL A 368 -10.07 25.56 3.40
N TRP A 369 -9.46 25.39 4.58
CA TRP A 369 -9.58 24.14 5.35
C TRP A 369 -11.05 23.75 5.57
N ASP A 370 -11.36 22.52 5.21
CA ASP A 370 -12.72 21.95 5.26
C ASP A 370 -13.19 21.55 6.68
N GLY A 371 -12.33 21.71 7.70
CA GLY A 371 -12.64 21.35 9.08
C GLY A 371 -12.38 19.88 9.44
N THR A 372 -11.87 19.07 8.49
CA THR A 372 -11.52 17.66 8.71
C THR A 372 -10.06 17.49 9.07
N SER A 373 -9.74 16.44 9.84
CA SER A 373 -8.37 16.12 10.25
C SER A 373 -8.33 14.74 10.89
N GLY A 374 -7.32 13.97 10.52
CA GLY A 374 -7.12 12.61 11.03
C GLY A 374 -5.92 11.96 10.35
N VAL A 375 -5.66 10.70 10.71
CA VAL A 375 -4.58 9.89 10.11
C VAL A 375 -4.76 9.79 8.61
N GLY A 376 -5.93 9.40 8.12
CA GLY A 376 -6.21 9.32 6.69
C GLY A 376 -6.04 10.64 5.92
N GLU A 377 -6.47 11.78 6.47
CA GLU A 377 -6.25 13.08 5.82
C GLU A 377 -4.77 13.46 5.76
N GLN A 378 -4.01 13.23 6.85
CA GLN A 378 -2.57 13.53 6.85
C GLN A 378 -1.80 12.56 5.94
N MET A 379 -2.16 11.27 5.90
CA MET A 379 -1.60 10.29 4.96
C MET A 379 -1.87 10.72 3.51
N SER A 380 -3.11 11.06 3.17
CA SER A 380 -3.44 11.48 1.80
C SER A 380 -2.68 12.73 1.37
N ALA A 381 -2.51 13.70 2.26
CA ALA A 381 -1.70 14.89 1.99
C ALA A 381 -0.20 14.57 1.88
N LEU A 382 0.35 13.78 2.81
CA LEU A 382 1.76 13.43 2.82
C LEU A 382 2.13 12.67 1.54
N ALA A 383 1.38 11.62 1.20
CA ALA A 383 1.59 10.80 0.01
C ALA A 383 1.74 11.62 -1.28
N ILE A 384 0.86 12.59 -1.51
CA ILE A 384 0.85 13.40 -2.74
C ILE A 384 1.91 14.51 -2.73
N ILE A 385 2.22 15.07 -1.56
CA ILE A 385 3.26 16.09 -1.41
C ILE A 385 4.63 15.46 -1.62
N GLN A 386 4.94 14.36 -0.92
CA GLN A 386 6.25 13.71 -1.01
C GLN A 386 6.50 13.08 -2.40
N ALA A 387 5.45 12.65 -3.09
CA ALA A 387 5.53 12.14 -4.46
C ALA A 387 6.17 13.13 -5.44
N MET A 388 6.01 14.45 -5.21
CA MET A 388 6.61 15.49 -6.06
C MET A 388 8.14 15.48 -6.03
N MET A 389 8.76 14.75 -5.09
CA MET A 389 10.21 14.51 -5.11
C MET A 389 10.67 13.84 -6.41
N LEU A 390 9.82 13.07 -7.09
CA LEU A 390 10.15 12.47 -8.39
C LEU A 390 10.29 13.49 -9.53
N ASP A 391 9.65 14.65 -9.44
CA ASP A 391 9.82 15.73 -10.43
C ASP A 391 11.12 16.51 -10.23
N THR A 392 11.76 16.39 -9.06
CA THR A 392 12.89 17.25 -8.67
C THR A 392 14.16 16.48 -8.36
N THR A 393 14.06 15.17 -8.15
CA THR A 393 15.15 14.29 -7.73
C THR A 393 15.08 12.97 -8.50
N GLU A 394 16.23 12.50 -8.98
CA GLU A 394 16.34 11.17 -9.57
C GLU A 394 16.29 10.11 -8.47
N LEU A 395 15.11 9.50 -8.30
CA LEU A 395 14.88 8.40 -7.37
C LEU A 395 14.69 7.10 -8.16
N ALA A 396 15.34 6.04 -7.71
CA ALA A 396 15.23 4.73 -8.34
C ALA A 396 13.79 4.19 -8.29
N ALA A 397 13.42 3.38 -9.28
CA ALA A 397 12.25 2.52 -9.17
C ALA A 397 12.46 1.43 -8.09
N PRO A 398 11.38 0.83 -7.54
CA PRO A 398 11.46 -0.31 -6.63
C PRO A 398 12.49 -1.36 -7.07
N VAL A 399 13.34 -1.83 -6.18
CA VAL A 399 14.34 -2.87 -6.48
C VAL A 399 13.76 -4.29 -6.32
N GLY A 400 14.46 -5.26 -6.90
CA GLY A 400 14.25 -6.69 -6.72
C GLY A 400 15.55 -7.38 -6.30
N ALA A 401 15.50 -8.70 -6.09
CA ALA A 401 16.64 -9.50 -5.66
C ALA A 401 17.84 -9.40 -6.64
N THR A 402 17.58 -9.19 -7.93
CA THR A 402 18.62 -9.04 -8.98
C THR A 402 18.99 -7.59 -9.27
N THR A 403 18.22 -6.61 -8.77
CA THR A 403 18.43 -5.17 -9.02
C THR A 403 18.78 -4.38 -7.75
N GLY A 404 19.32 -5.07 -6.74
CA GLY A 404 19.94 -4.44 -5.56
C GLY A 404 19.16 -4.53 -4.26
N GLY A 405 18.06 -5.29 -4.23
CA GLY A 405 17.33 -5.62 -3.00
C GLY A 405 18.16 -6.48 -2.05
N THR A 406 18.12 -6.15 -0.75
CA THR A 406 18.93 -6.82 0.29
C THR A 406 18.09 -7.74 1.19
N SER A 407 16.78 -7.51 1.24
CA SER A 407 15.89 -8.28 2.11
C SER A 407 15.84 -9.75 1.67
N LYS A 408 16.13 -10.66 2.61
CA LYS A 408 16.22 -12.10 2.35
C LYS A 408 14.83 -12.72 2.24
N GLY A 409 14.63 -13.67 1.33
CA GLY A 409 13.36 -14.39 1.23
C GLY A 409 13.31 -15.63 2.13
N ASP A 410 12.10 -16.05 2.45
CA ASP A 410 11.76 -17.39 2.93
C ASP A 410 10.52 -17.88 2.16
N PRO A 411 10.71 -18.69 1.11
CA PRO A 411 9.59 -19.23 0.33
C PRO A 411 8.59 -20.06 1.15
N SER A 412 8.99 -20.59 2.30
CA SER A 412 8.15 -21.39 3.21
C SER A 412 7.50 -20.55 4.33
N ALA A 413 7.72 -19.24 4.35
CA ALA A 413 7.08 -18.38 5.35
C ALA A 413 5.54 -18.48 5.22
N GLY A 414 4.82 -18.52 6.35
CA GLY A 414 3.36 -18.63 6.35
C GLY A 414 2.80 -19.97 5.83
N THR A 415 3.61 -21.02 5.69
CA THR A 415 3.11 -22.36 5.27
C THR A 415 2.95 -23.35 6.43
N GLY A 416 3.19 -22.93 7.68
CA GLY A 416 3.23 -23.82 8.85
C GLY A 416 2.17 -23.50 9.90
N THR A 417 1.32 -24.49 10.23
CA THR A 417 0.41 -24.57 11.41
C THR A 417 -0.57 -23.43 11.73
N SER A 418 -0.45 -22.24 11.14
CA SER A 418 -1.53 -21.26 11.03
C SER A 418 -2.56 -21.82 10.02
N GLY A 419 -3.78 -22.06 10.50
CA GLY A 419 -4.71 -22.99 9.88
C GLY A 419 -5.32 -22.49 8.56
N THR A 420 -5.03 -23.18 7.47
CA THR A 420 -5.96 -23.98 6.65
C THR A 420 -5.16 -24.71 5.57
N THR A 421 -5.23 -26.03 5.57
CA THR A 421 -4.64 -26.90 4.54
C THR A 421 -5.19 -26.52 3.15
N GLY A 422 -4.37 -25.94 2.27
CA GLY A 422 -4.74 -25.70 0.87
C GLY A 422 -4.72 -27.01 0.07
N SER A 423 -5.86 -27.41 -0.48
CA SER A 423 -6.00 -28.54 -1.42
C SER A 423 -6.24 -28.06 -2.86
N ASN A 424 -5.72 -26.89 -3.23
CA ASN A 424 -6.24 -26.09 -4.35
C ASN A 424 -5.61 -26.39 -5.72
N GLY A 425 -4.98 -27.56 -5.91
CA GLY A 425 -4.52 -28.03 -7.23
C GLY A 425 -3.44 -27.20 -7.96
N MET A 426 -3.00 -26.08 -7.38
CA MET A 426 -1.87 -25.27 -7.87
C MET A 426 -0.54 -25.82 -7.34
N PRO A 427 0.62 -25.58 -8.00
CA PRO A 427 1.91 -25.91 -7.45
C PRO A 427 2.04 -25.25 -6.07
N ALA A 428 2.18 -26.05 -5.02
CA ALA A 428 2.50 -25.51 -3.71
C ALA A 428 3.80 -24.71 -3.85
N VAL A 429 3.83 -23.47 -3.34
CA VAL A 429 5.11 -22.83 -3.03
C VAL A 429 5.80 -23.80 -2.09
N ASN A 430 6.94 -24.35 -2.51
CA ASN A 430 7.55 -25.51 -1.89
C ASN A 430 7.62 -25.31 -0.36
N THR A 431 6.78 -26.07 0.35
CA THR A 431 6.52 -25.90 1.80
C THR A 431 7.65 -26.47 2.65
N ASP A 432 8.56 -27.22 2.03
CA ASP A 432 9.67 -27.81 2.73
C ASP A 432 10.79 -26.79 2.89
N LYS A 433 11.15 -26.51 4.14
CA LYS A 433 12.32 -25.72 4.48
C LYS A 433 13.54 -26.33 3.78
N ILE A 434 14.11 -25.61 2.82
CA ILE A 434 15.28 -26.08 2.04
C ILE A 434 16.41 -26.43 3.00
N THR A 435 16.69 -27.72 3.12
CA THR A 435 17.73 -28.24 4.01
C THR A 435 19.11 -28.15 3.35
N THR A 436 20.17 -28.34 4.16
CA THR A 436 21.53 -28.51 3.62
C THR A 436 21.61 -29.71 2.67
N GLY A 437 20.79 -30.75 2.90
CA GLY A 437 20.68 -31.92 2.04
C GLY A 437 20.13 -31.56 0.66
N ASP A 438 19.09 -30.73 0.60
CA ASP A 438 18.47 -30.29 -0.66
C ASP A 438 19.42 -29.42 -1.48
N LYS A 439 20.15 -28.51 -0.83
CA LYS A 439 21.19 -27.69 -1.49
C LYS A 439 22.32 -28.55 -2.04
N ALA A 440 22.76 -29.56 -1.29
CA ALA A 440 23.78 -30.51 -1.76
C ALA A 440 23.27 -31.35 -2.94
N GLY A 441 22.03 -31.85 -2.86
CA GLY A 441 21.38 -32.61 -3.93
C GLY A 441 21.22 -31.80 -5.22
N ALA A 442 20.72 -30.57 -5.12
CA ALA A 442 20.59 -29.66 -6.25
C ALA A 442 21.96 -29.31 -6.88
N GLY A 443 22.98 -29.07 -6.04
CA GLY A 443 24.35 -28.84 -6.50
C GLY A 443 24.94 -30.04 -7.26
N ILE A 444 24.75 -31.26 -6.74
CA ILE A 444 25.19 -32.50 -7.39
C ILE A 444 24.46 -32.70 -8.72
N LEU A 445 23.14 -32.53 -8.74
CA LEU A 445 22.34 -32.71 -9.95
C LEU A 445 22.77 -31.70 -11.04
N THR A 446 22.98 -30.44 -10.67
CA THR A 446 23.46 -29.40 -11.57
C THR A 446 24.84 -29.75 -12.14
N ALA A 447 25.76 -30.24 -11.30
CA ALA A 447 27.07 -30.69 -11.74
C ALA A 447 26.99 -31.90 -12.69
N VAL A 448 26.11 -32.87 -12.42
CA VAL A 448 25.89 -34.03 -13.29
C VAL A 448 25.33 -33.61 -14.65
N VAL A 449 24.35 -32.71 -14.68
CA VAL A 449 23.78 -32.18 -15.93
C VAL A 449 24.85 -31.42 -16.73
N LEU A 450 25.63 -30.55 -16.08
CA LEU A 450 26.75 -29.85 -16.74
C LEU A 450 27.79 -30.82 -17.31
N CYS A 451 28.17 -31.86 -16.56
CA CYS A 451 29.09 -32.89 -17.04
C CYS A 451 28.50 -33.65 -18.25
N LEU A 452 27.22 -34.02 -18.21
CA LEU A 452 26.55 -34.69 -19.33
C LEU A 452 26.47 -33.80 -20.58
N VAL A 453 26.19 -32.50 -20.41
CA VAL A 453 26.18 -31.52 -21.51
C VAL A 453 27.57 -31.32 -22.10
N LEU A 454 28.62 -31.27 -21.27
CA LEU A 454 30.00 -31.15 -21.74
C LEU A 454 30.49 -32.42 -22.48
N ILE A 455 30.10 -33.61 -22.00
CA ILE A 455 30.43 -34.88 -22.65
C ILE A 455 29.71 -35.01 -24.00
N THR A 456 28.41 -34.69 -24.04
CA THR A 456 27.60 -34.79 -25.28
C THR A 456 27.94 -33.67 -26.28
N GLY A 457 28.20 -32.45 -25.82
CA GLY A 457 28.67 -31.34 -26.65
C GLY A 457 30.09 -31.54 -27.18
N GLY A 458 30.97 -32.17 -26.40
CA GLY A 458 32.33 -32.52 -26.84
C GLY A 458 32.38 -33.58 -27.94
N CYS A 459 31.40 -34.49 -27.98
CA CYS A 459 31.28 -35.48 -29.06
C CYS A 459 30.78 -34.90 -30.39
N LEU A 460 30.09 -33.75 -30.37
CA LEU A 460 29.57 -33.07 -31.57
C LEU A 460 30.58 -32.12 -32.24
N VAL A 461 31.73 -31.85 -31.61
CA VAL A 461 32.81 -31.00 -32.15
C VAL A 461 33.98 -31.83 -32.71
N LEU A 462 33.87 -33.17 -32.69
CA LEU A 462 34.90 -34.10 -33.17
C LEU A 462 34.51 -34.88 -34.45
N GLU A 463 33.49 -34.44 -35.19
CA GLU A 463 33.21 -34.91 -36.57
C GLU A 463 33.61 -33.89 -37.63
#